data_AF-A0AAU9IS85-F1
#
_entry.id   AF-A0AAU9IS85-F1
#
_cell.length_a   1.000
_cell.length_b   1.000
_cell.length_c   1.000
_cell.angle_alpha   90.00
_cell.angle_beta   90.00
_cell.angle_gamma   90.00
#
_symmetry.space_group_name_H-M   'P 1'
#
loop_
_entity.id
_entity.type
_entity.pdbx_description
1 polymer ?
#
loop_
_entity_poly.entity_id
_entity_poly.type
_entity_poly.pdbx_seq_one_letter_code
_entity_poly.pdbx_strand_id
1 'polypeptide(L)'
;MDTFNSNSISDSQLESDVQKLNEAKQMRKQVEEDARLLANRIALLKAEEAKAQRHIEETRKRAKDIINSRIRNQEFQKKKEEEQRAKSMETKQRAIENYKRKQNILKAQQIMKNQVLIQKQMEGKSVREAKAHYKIQLERKLEEEFTRNWTIKEQLKKEKEVSVQRRKEQLEQKKLKVRNQLNNRMENESKIRELKEGEIARMEQEELELIQRLQNTQFLQRSAYEDLENALNGGNKMYSR
;
A
#
# COMPACT_ATOMS: atom_id res chain seq x y z
N MET A 1 -22.14 77.07 -38.18
CA MET A 1 -21.31 75.92 -38.56
C MET A 1 -20.97 75.18 -37.29
N ASP A 2 -21.64 74.06 -37.13
CA ASP A 2 -21.62 73.19 -35.96
C ASP A 2 -20.33 72.38 -35.83
N THR A 3 -20.20 71.77 -34.65
CA THR A 3 -19.37 70.60 -34.29
C THR A 3 -17.96 70.84 -33.73
N PHE A 4 -17.90 71.59 -32.62
CA PHE A 4 -16.97 71.26 -31.54
C PHE A 4 -17.56 70.12 -30.69
N ASN A 5 -17.29 68.85 -31.02
CA ASN A 5 -17.43 67.76 -30.06
C ASN A 5 -16.71 66.48 -30.49
N SER A 6 -15.41 66.35 -30.19
CA SER A 6 -14.67 65.10 -30.42
C SER A 6 -13.42 64.98 -29.55
N ASN A 7 -13.52 65.21 -28.23
CA ASN A 7 -12.36 64.95 -27.35
C ASN A 7 -12.65 64.50 -25.91
N SER A 8 -13.85 64.02 -25.60
CA SER A 8 -14.25 63.62 -24.23
C SER A 8 -14.13 62.11 -23.93
N ILE A 9 -13.52 61.30 -24.81
CA ILE A 9 -13.51 59.83 -24.68
C ILE A 9 -12.23 59.24 -24.03
N SER A 10 -11.23 60.05 -23.64
CA SER A 10 -9.88 59.48 -23.40
C SER A 10 -9.49 59.05 -21.97
N ASP A 11 -10.14 59.49 -20.90
CA ASP A 11 -9.75 59.11 -19.52
C ASP A 11 -10.69 58.08 -18.87
N SER A 12 -12.00 58.15 -19.10
CA SER A 12 -12.96 57.20 -18.50
C SER A 12 -12.77 55.76 -19.00
N GLN A 13 -12.31 55.59 -20.24
CA GLN A 13 -12.02 54.28 -20.81
C GLN A 13 -10.69 53.69 -20.31
N LEU A 14 -9.69 54.53 -20.04
CA LEU A 14 -8.44 54.10 -19.41
C LEU A 14 -8.69 53.66 -17.96
N GLU A 15 -9.52 54.39 -17.23
CA GLU A 15 -9.93 54.03 -15.89
C GLU A 15 -10.73 52.71 -15.87
N SER A 16 -11.61 52.51 -16.85
CA SER A 16 -12.32 51.22 -17.06
C SER A 16 -11.36 50.05 -17.35
N ASP A 17 -10.35 50.23 -18.20
CA ASP A 17 -9.38 49.18 -18.52
C ASP A 17 -8.48 48.84 -17.32
N VAL A 18 -8.12 49.82 -16.49
CA VAL A 18 -7.41 49.60 -15.22
C VAL A 18 -8.29 48.85 -14.22
N GLN A 19 -9.58 49.17 -14.15
CA GLN A 19 -10.54 48.49 -13.27
C GLN A 19 -10.71 47.02 -13.68
N LYS A 20 -10.88 46.73 -14.97
CA LYS A 20 -10.91 45.36 -15.51
C LYS A 20 -9.63 44.59 -15.24
N LEU A 21 -8.46 45.23 -15.35
CA LEU A 21 -7.18 44.59 -15.03
C LEU A 21 -7.08 44.23 -13.54
N ASN A 22 -7.60 45.08 -12.66
CA ASN A 22 -7.63 44.81 -11.22
C ASN A 22 -8.61 43.68 -10.88
N GLU A 23 -9.78 43.65 -11.51
CA GLU A 23 -10.74 42.55 -11.42
C GLU A 23 -10.10 41.24 -11.89
N ALA A 24 -9.42 41.23 -13.05
CA ALA A 24 -8.72 40.05 -13.57
C ALA A 24 -7.65 39.53 -12.59
N LYS A 25 -6.91 40.42 -11.92
CA LYS A 25 -5.93 40.05 -10.89
C LYS A 25 -6.60 39.48 -9.63
N GLN A 26 -7.72 40.05 -9.20
CA GLN A 26 -8.48 39.53 -8.07
C GLN A 26 -9.03 38.14 -8.37
N MET A 27 -9.62 37.95 -9.55
CA MET A 27 -10.10 36.65 -10.02
C MET A 27 -8.96 35.62 -10.07
N ARG A 28 -7.79 35.97 -10.60
CA ARG A 28 -6.62 35.07 -10.59
C ARG A 28 -6.23 34.66 -9.18
N LYS A 29 -6.20 35.62 -8.24
CA LYS A 29 -5.87 35.35 -6.84
C LYS A 29 -6.89 34.41 -6.19
N GLN A 30 -8.18 34.60 -6.46
CA GLN A 30 -9.24 33.69 -5.97
C GLN A 30 -9.04 32.27 -6.52
N VAL A 31 -8.80 32.14 -7.82
CA VAL A 31 -8.50 30.85 -8.48
C VAL A 31 -7.25 30.19 -7.87
N GLU A 32 -6.20 30.95 -7.54
CA GLU A 32 -5.01 30.42 -6.85
C GLU A 32 -5.30 29.94 -5.42
N GLU A 33 -6.16 30.65 -4.68
CA GLU A 33 -6.59 30.26 -3.34
C GLU A 33 -7.43 28.98 -3.38
N ASP A 34 -8.37 28.87 -4.34
CA ASP A 34 -9.19 27.68 -4.57
C ASP A 34 -8.34 26.46 -4.94
N ALA A 35 -7.38 26.63 -5.85
CA ALA A 35 -6.42 25.60 -6.22
C ALA A 35 -5.64 25.08 -5.00
N ARG A 36 -5.24 25.98 -4.09
CA ARG A 36 -4.53 25.62 -2.87
C ARG A 36 -5.42 24.86 -1.88
N LEU A 37 -6.68 25.28 -1.72
CA LEU A 37 -7.65 24.58 -0.87
C LEU A 37 -7.92 23.17 -1.39
N LEU A 38 -8.08 23.03 -2.70
CA LEU A 38 -8.30 21.75 -3.36
C LEU A 38 -7.10 20.81 -3.20
N ALA A 39 -5.88 21.33 -3.37
CA ALA A 39 -4.66 20.57 -3.11
C ALA A 39 -4.57 20.07 -1.66
N ASN A 40 -4.96 20.90 -0.68
CA ASN A 40 -5.02 20.50 0.73
C ASN A 40 -6.05 19.39 0.97
N ARG A 41 -7.24 19.49 0.35
CA ARG A 41 -8.27 18.45 0.44
C ARG A 41 -7.80 17.13 -0.16
N ILE A 42 -7.21 17.16 -1.35
CA ILE A 42 -6.60 15.99 -2.00
C ILE A 42 -5.55 15.33 -1.10
N ALA A 43 -4.66 16.13 -0.50
CA ALA A 43 -3.64 15.62 0.42
C ALA A 43 -4.26 14.95 1.66
N LEU A 44 -5.31 15.54 2.23
CA LEU A 44 -6.04 14.98 3.36
C LEU A 44 -6.71 13.65 2.98
N LEU A 45 -7.41 13.60 1.85
CA LEU A 45 -8.07 12.38 1.34
C LEU A 45 -7.07 11.25 1.12
N LYS A 46 -5.90 11.53 0.53
CA LYS A 46 -4.83 10.55 0.35
C LYS A 46 -4.30 10.02 1.67
N ALA A 47 -4.11 10.90 2.66
CA ALA A 47 -3.65 10.49 3.99
C ALA A 47 -4.69 9.63 4.72
N GLU A 48 -5.98 9.98 4.59
CA GLU A 48 -7.08 9.21 5.17
C GLU A 48 -7.21 7.83 4.51
N GLU A 49 -7.13 7.77 3.18
CA GLU A 49 -7.12 6.51 2.43
C GLU A 49 -5.97 5.60 2.89
N ALA A 50 -4.75 6.12 2.97
CA ALA A 50 -3.59 5.36 3.40
C ALA A 50 -3.75 4.84 4.84
N LYS A 51 -4.34 5.64 5.74
CA LYS A 51 -4.64 5.22 7.11
C LYS A 51 -5.69 4.11 7.14
N ALA A 52 -6.76 4.25 6.35
CA ALA A 52 -7.82 3.25 6.26
C ALA A 52 -7.30 1.92 5.69
N GLN A 53 -6.45 1.97 4.64
CA GLN A 53 -5.78 0.79 4.08
C GLN A 53 -4.94 0.05 5.12
N ARG A 54 -4.13 0.77 5.90
CA ARG A 54 -3.35 0.16 7.00
C ARG A 54 -4.25 -0.53 8.02
N HIS A 55 -5.34 0.12 8.43
CA HIS A 55 -6.30 -0.50 9.35
C HIS A 55 -6.99 -1.73 8.78
N ILE A 56 -7.33 -1.73 7.48
CA ILE A 56 -7.88 -2.92 6.78
C ILE A 56 -6.88 -4.07 6.85
N GLU A 57 -5.62 -3.82 6.52
CA GLU A 57 -4.56 -4.83 6.54
C GLU A 57 -4.35 -5.43 7.93
N GLU A 58 -4.26 -4.57 8.97
CA GLU A 58 -4.14 -5.00 10.35
C GLU A 58 -5.35 -5.84 10.81
N THR A 59 -6.56 -5.41 10.46
CA THR A 59 -7.82 -6.08 10.80
C THR A 59 -7.89 -7.46 10.14
N ARG A 60 -7.59 -7.55 8.84
CA ARG A 60 -7.53 -8.81 8.09
C ARG A 60 -6.46 -9.75 8.62
N LYS A 61 -5.27 -9.22 8.93
CA LYS A 61 -4.18 -10.00 9.52
C LYS A 61 -4.61 -10.60 10.86
N ARG A 62 -5.22 -9.79 11.73
CA ARG A 62 -5.72 -10.26 13.02
C ARG A 62 -6.81 -11.32 12.87
N ALA A 63 -7.75 -11.15 11.94
CA ALA A 63 -8.78 -12.16 11.66
C ALA A 63 -8.15 -13.49 11.21
N LYS A 64 -7.16 -13.42 10.30
CA LYS A 64 -6.40 -14.59 9.83
C LYS A 64 -5.62 -15.27 10.95
N ASP A 65 -4.99 -14.52 11.83
CA ASP A 65 -4.24 -15.08 12.96
C ASP A 65 -5.15 -15.81 13.95
N ILE A 66 -6.37 -15.30 14.20
CA ILE A 66 -7.38 -15.97 15.03
C ILE A 66 -7.82 -17.29 14.39
N ILE A 67 -8.10 -17.28 13.08
CA ILE A 67 -8.51 -18.49 12.34
C ILE A 67 -7.38 -19.53 12.36
N ASN A 68 -6.14 -19.14 12.05
CA ASN A 68 -4.99 -20.04 12.06
C ASN A 68 -4.72 -20.61 13.45
N SER A 69 -4.86 -19.79 14.50
CA SER A 69 -4.76 -20.26 15.89
C SER A 69 -5.82 -21.32 16.20
N ARG A 70 -7.06 -21.09 15.76
CA ARG A 70 -8.14 -22.08 15.93
C ARG A 70 -7.85 -23.38 15.18
N ILE A 71 -7.41 -23.31 13.93
CA ILE A 71 -7.06 -24.50 13.14
C ILE A 71 -5.98 -25.31 13.86
N ARG A 72 -4.87 -24.66 14.28
CA ARG A 72 -3.79 -25.33 15.03
C ARG A 72 -4.28 -25.96 16.32
N ASN A 73 -5.14 -25.27 17.07
CA ASN A 73 -5.71 -25.82 18.30
C ASN A 73 -6.63 -27.02 18.02
N GLN A 74 -7.45 -26.97 16.98
CA GLN A 74 -8.31 -28.08 16.56
C GLN A 74 -7.49 -29.30 16.09
N GLU A 75 -6.44 -29.08 15.30
CA GLU A 75 -5.51 -30.12 14.87
C GLU A 75 -4.79 -30.75 16.07
N PHE A 76 -4.34 -29.93 17.02
CA PHE A 76 -3.72 -30.41 18.24
C PHE A 76 -4.68 -31.27 19.07
N GLN A 77 -5.94 -30.85 19.22
CA GLN A 77 -6.95 -31.63 19.93
C GLN A 77 -7.28 -32.94 19.21
N LYS A 78 -7.46 -32.91 17.88
CA LYS A 78 -7.66 -34.13 17.08
C LYS A 78 -6.51 -35.12 17.25
N LYS A 79 -5.28 -34.64 17.14
CA LYS A 79 -4.08 -35.47 17.31
C LYS A 79 -4.00 -36.07 18.72
N LYS A 80 -4.34 -35.28 19.74
CA LYS A 80 -4.38 -35.76 21.13
C LYS A 80 -5.46 -36.82 21.34
N GLU A 81 -6.65 -36.63 20.76
CA GLU A 81 -7.72 -37.63 20.78
C GLU A 81 -7.33 -38.92 20.06
N GLU A 82 -6.72 -38.83 18.89
CA GLU A 82 -6.22 -39.97 18.12
C GLU A 82 -5.15 -40.74 18.90
N GLU A 83 -4.19 -40.03 19.51
CA GLU A 83 -3.15 -40.64 20.34
C GLU A 83 -3.76 -41.33 21.57
N GLN A 84 -4.76 -40.72 22.20
CA GLN A 84 -5.46 -41.32 23.33
C GLN A 84 -6.27 -42.56 22.92
N ARG A 85 -6.92 -42.52 21.74
CA ARG A 85 -7.61 -43.69 21.16
C ARG A 85 -6.63 -44.81 20.83
N ALA A 86 -5.49 -44.49 20.21
CA ALA A 86 -4.44 -45.46 19.88
C ALA A 86 -3.88 -46.13 21.14
N LYS A 87 -3.56 -45.35 22.20
CA LYS A 87 -3.12 -45.90 23.50
C LYS A 87 -4.19 -46.78 24.16
N SER A 88 -5.47 -46.40 24.07
CA SER A 88 -6.57 -47.23 24.59
C SER A 88 -6.70 -48.56 23.83
N MET A 89 -6.56 -48.53 22.50
CA MET A 89 -6.55 -49.74 21.68
C MET A 89 -5.32 -50.61 21.98
N GLU A 90 -4.15 -50.01 22.13
CA GLU A 90 -2.91 -50.72 22.45
C GLU A 90 -2.99 -51.37 23.84
N THR A 91 -3.50 -50.68 24.85
CA THR A 91 -3.67 -51.26 26.20
C THR A 91 -4.67 -52.42 26.18
N LYS A 92 -5.79 -52.29 25.47
CA LYS A 92 -6.75 -53.40 25.24
C LYS A 92 -6.09 -54.57 24.51
N GLN A 93 -5.31 -54.30 23.47
CA GLN A 93 -4.61 -55.33 22.70
C GLN A 93 -3.55 -56.04 23.55
N ARG A 94 -2.73 -55.30 24.29
CA ARG A 94 -1.76 -55.85 25.24
C ARG A 94 -2.44 -56.67 26.33
N ALA A 95 -3.62 -56.27 26.82
CA ALA A 95 -4.39 -57.06 27.77
C ALA A 95 -4.85 -58.39 27.16
N ILE A 96 -5.33 -58.38 25.91
CA ILE A 96 -5.70 -59.60 25.16
C ILE A 96 -4.48 -60.49 24.92
N GLU A 97 -3.35 -59.91 24.52
CA GLU A 97 -2.10 -60.63 24.29
C GLU A 97 -1.53 -61.19 25.58
N ASN A 98 -1.56 -60.45 26.68
CA ASN A 98 -1.16 -60.94 28.00
C ASN A 98 -2.07 -62.07 28.47
N TYR A 99 -3.38 -61.98 28.22
CA TYR A 99 -4.31 -63.06 28.48
C TYR A 99 -3.97 -64.31 27.65
N LYS A 100 -3.76 -64.15 26.33
CA LYS A 100 -3.34 -65.23 25.42
C LYS A 100 -1.97 -65.79 25.78
N ARG A 101 -1.03 -64.96 26.21
CA ARG A 101 0.32 -65.33 26.64
C ARG A 101 0.24 -66.09 27.95
N LYS A 102 -0.60 -65.68 28.91
CA LYS A 102 -0.85 -66.46 30.13
C LYS A 102 -1.43 -67.82 29.78
N GLN A 103 -2.41 -67.87 28.88
CA GLN A 103 -2.95 -69.13 28.35
C GLN A 103 -1.86 -69.98 27.66
N ASN A 104 -1.02 -69.37 26.83
CA ASN A 104 0.06 -70.06 26.12
C ASN A 104 1.20 -70.43 27.05
N ILE A 105 1.51 -69.68 28.11
CA ILE A 105 2.49 -70.05 29.14
C ILE A 105 1.93 -71.18 29.97
N LEU A 106 0.62 -71.23 30.26
CA LEU A 106 0.02 -72.41 30.90
C LEU A 106 0.15 -73.63 29.97
N LYS A 107 -0.19 -73.49 28.68
CA LYS A 107 0.00 -74.54 27.67
C LYS A 107 1.47 -74.87 27.43
N ALA A 108 2.38 -73.91 27.50
CA ALA A 108 3.80 -74.09 27.29
C ALA A 108 4.48 -74.56 28.56
N GLN A 109 3.99 -74.30 29.76
CA GLN A 109 4.41 -75.02 30.96
C GLN A 109 3.96 -76.47 30.87
N GLN A 110 2.77 -76.73 30.31
CA GLN A 110 2.34 -78.08 29.93
C GLN A 110 3.31 -78.70 28.92
N ILE A 111 3.68 -77.98 27.85
CA ILE A 111 4.54 -78.47 26.77
C ILE A 111 6.02 -78.48 27.15
N MET A 112 6.52 -77.58 28.00
CA MET A 112 7.90 -77.45 28.48
C MET A 112 8.16 -78.41 29.62
N LYS A 113 7.13 -78.77 30.42
CA LYS A 113 7.11 -80.09 31.10
C LYS A 113 7.39 -81.21 30.08
N ASN A 114 6.78 -81.14 28.90
CA ASN A 114 7.02 -82.08 27.80
C ASN A 114 8.26 -81.76 26.91
N GLN A 115 9.03 -80.66 27.09
CA GLN A 115 10.08 -80.15 26.17
C GLN A 115 11.43 -79.84 26.83
N VAL A 116 11.51 -79.63 28.15
CA VAL A 116 12.72 -79.94 28.95
C VAL A 116 13.12 -81.40 28.71
N LEU A 117 12.15 -82.24 28.35
CA LEU A 117 12.32 -83.55 27.78
C LEU A 117 13.13 -83.56 26.45
N ILE A 118 13.18 -82.48 25.65
CA ILE A 118 13.56 -82.51 24.23
C ILE A 118 14.82 -81.68 23.86
N GLN A 119 15.13 -80.51 24.46
CA GLN A 119 16.30 -79.68 24.03
C GLN A 119 16.83 -78.75 25.14
N LYS A 120 18.07 -78.73 25.66
CA LYS A 120 19.36 -79.39 25.38
C LYS A 120 20.05 -79.11 24.04
N GLN A 121 19.46 -78.33 23.15
CA GLN A 121 20.00 -78.11 21.81
C GLN A 121 19.96 -76.62 21.40
N MET A 122 21.06 -75.87 21.67
CA MET A 122 21.65 -74.81 20.79
C MET A 122 21.00 -73.39 20.66
N GLU A 123 21.79 -72.29 20.75
CA GLU A 123 21.40 -70.86 20.54
C GLU A 123 22.58 -69.94 20.08
N GLY A 124 22.28 -68.73 19.52
CA GLY A 124 23.14 -67.50 19.60
C GLY A 124 23.02 -66.41 18.48
N LYS A 125 22.81 -65.11 18.81
CA LYS A 125 22.30 -63.99 17.94
C LYS A 125 23.14 -62.66 17.94
N SER A 126 23.02 -61.89 16.82
CA SER A 126 22.81 -60.41 16.59
C SER A 126 23.73 -59.29 17.15
N VAL A 127 24.27 -58.30 16.36
CA VAL A 127 23.76 -56.95 15.86
C VAL A 127 24.11 -55.70 16.73
N ARG A 128 24.50 -54.54 16.13
CA ARG A 128 24.10 -53.12 16.48
C ARG A 128 24.81 -51.98 15.69
N GLU A 129 24.08 -50.95 15.19
CA GLU A 129 23.92 -49.51 15.62
C GLU A 129 25.00 -48.51 15.10
N ALA A 130 24.84 -47.19 14.94
CA ALA A 130 23.76 -46.26 14.54
C ALA A 130 24.32 -44.80 14.53
N LYS A 131 23.89 -43.97 13.56
CA LYS A 131 23.58 -42.51 13.61
C LYS A 131 24.68 -41.48 14.01
N ALA A 132 24.61 -40.15 13.73
CA ALA A 132 23.81 -39.27 12.87
C ALA A 132 24.27 -37.78 13.00
N HIS A 133 23.66 -36.90 12.17
CA HIS A 133 23.44 -35.42 12.27
C HIS A 133 24.63 -34.47 11.99
N TYR A 134 24.62 -33.55 11.01
CA TYR A 134 23.72 -32.42 10.62
C TYR A 134 23.81 -31.20 11.55
N LYS A 135 24.15 -30.01 11.02
CA LYS A 135 23.22 -28.86 10.89
C LYS A 135 23.86 -27.62 10.24
N ILE A 136 23.02 -27.04 9.38
CA ILE A 136 23.08 -25.82 8.56
C ILE A 136 22.96 -24.53 9.38
N GLN A 137 23.43 -23.40 8.82
CA GLN A 137 22.75 -22.08 8.66
C GLN A 137 23.82 -20.97 8.54
N LEU A 138 23.66 -19.82 7.88
CA LEU A 138 22.66 -19.17 7.01
C LEU A 138 23.28 -17.77 6.66
N GLU A 139 22.92 -17.20 5.50
CA GLU A 139 22.83 -15.76 5.07
C GLU A 139 23.60 -14.64 5.81
N ARG A 140 23.91 -13.46 5.27
CA ARG A 140 23.54 -12.63 4.11
C ARG A 140 24.54 -11.45 4.18
N LYS A 141 24.80 -10.74 3.09
CA LYS A 141 24.98 -9.27 3.10
C LYS A 141 25.07 -8.70 1.69
N LEU A 142 24.17 -7.76 1.43
CA LEU A 142 24.20 -6.63 0.48
C LEU A 142 25.26 -5.63 1.01
N GLU A 143 25.82 -4.62 0.33
CA GLU A 143 25.68 -3.94 -0.96
C GLU A 143 26.89 -2.97 -0.97
N GLU A 144 27.46 -2.58 -2.11
CA GLU A 144 28.28 -1.37 -2.14
C GLU A 144 28.37 -0.77 -3.55
N GLU A 145 28.39 0.56 -3.54
CA GLU A 145 28.08 1.50 -4.61
C GLU A 145 29.34 2.05 -5.30
N PHE A 146 29.15 2.42 -6.57
CA PHE A 146 29.72 3.53 -7.34
C PHE A 146 31.24 3.83 -7.33
N THR A 147 31.81 4.05 -8.52
CA THR A 147 32.22 5.42 -8.92
C THR A 147 32.71 5.54 -10.37
N ARG A 148 32.23 6.63 -11.00
CA ARG A 148 32.91 7.62 -11.86
C ARG A 148 33.48 7.20 -13.22
N ASN A 149 33.19 8.03 -14.22
CA ASN A 149 34.25 8.92 -14.75
C ASN A 149 33.72 10.18 -15.45
N TRP A 150 34.54 11.22 -15.40
CA TRP A 150 34.38 12.56 -15.97
C TRP A 150 35.22 12.70 -17.25
N THR A 151 35.00 13.80 -17.95
CA THR A 151 35.97 14.66 -18.67
C THR A 151 35.88 14.74 -20.19
N ILE A 152 36.20 15.97 -20.66
CA ILE A 152 36.69 16.44 -21.97
C ILE A 152 35.61 17.26 -22.73
N LYS A 153 35.57 18.60 -22.54
CA LYS A 153 36.38 19.69 -23.17
C LYS A 153 35.74 20.14 -24.50
N GLU A 154 35.76 21.38 -24.97
CA GLU A 154 36.27 22.70 -24.58
C GLU A 154 35.91 23.68 -25.74
N GLN A 155 36.08 25.00 -25.52
CA GLN A 155 36.27 26.11 -26.50
C GLN A 155 35.01 26.90 -26.95
N LEU A 156 34.75 28.13 -26.43
CA LEU A 156 35.32 29.48 -26.74
C LEU A 156 35.01 29.99 -28.18
N LYS A 157 34.72 31.26 -28.50
CA LYS A 157 34.29 32.53 -27.86
C LYS A 157 34.24 33.60 -28.99
N LYS A 158 33.43 34.66 -28.79
CA LYS A 158 33.39 35.99 -29.49
C LYS A 158 32.59 35.98 -30.81
N GLU A 159 31.82 37.01 -31.17
CA GLU A 159 32.15 38.44 -31.14
C GLU A 159 30.88 39.33 -31.24
N LYS A 160 30.97 40.55 -30.68
CA LYS A 160 30.06 41.70 -30.88
C LYS A 160 30.40 42.35 -32.24
N GLU A 161 29.74 43.35 -32.82
CA GLU A 161 28.87 44.46 -32.40
C GLU A 161 28.28 45.02 -33.71
N VAL A 162 27.19 45.77 -33.66
CA VAL A 162 27.12 47.14 -34.20
C VAL A 162 25.77 47.70 -33.78
N SER A 163 25.87 48.80 -33.05
CA SER A 163 24.76 49.64 -32.64
C SER A 163 24.53 50.72 -33.71
N VAL A 164 23.30 51.24 -33.68
CA VAL A 164 22.87 52.54 -34.20
C VAL A 164 22.53 52.59 -35.68
N GLN A 165 21.21 52.54 -35.97
CA GLN A 165 20.59 53.61 -36.77
C GLN A 165 19.05 53.58 -36.65
N ARG A 166 18.52 54.66 -36.05
CA ARG A 166 17.20 55.29 -36.32
C ARG A 166 15.97 54.54 -35.79
N ARG A 167 15.37 54.88 -34.64
CA ARG A 167 15.18 56.16 -33.91
C ARG A 167 14.37 57.22 -34.68
N LYS A 168 13.13 56.88 -35.08
CA LYS A 168 12.13 57.89 -35.52
C LYS A 168 10.63 57.56 -35.28
N GLU A 169 10.26 56.78 -34.25
CA GLU A 169 8.84 56.40 -33.98
C GLU A 169 8.33 56.59 -32.53
N GLN A 170 9.01 57.39 -31.70
CA GLN A 170 8.87 57.26 -30.24
C GLN A 170 7.77 58.08 -29.53
N LEU A 171 6.93 58.87 -30.22
CA LEU A 171 5.92 59.69 -29.52
C LEU A 171 4.46 59.22 -29.61
N GLU A 172 3.97 58.69 -30.74
CA GLU A 172 2.62 58.09 -30.81
C GLU A 172 2.58 56.62 -30.34
N GLN A 173 3.67 55.89 -30.50
CA GLN A 173 3.80 54.53 -29.99
C GLN A 173 3.66 54.46 -28.47
N LYS A 174 3.83 55.54 -27.68
CA LYS A 174 3.77 55.46 -26.21
C LYS A 174 2.35 55.25 -25.65
N LYS A 175 1.30 55.88 -26.18
CA LYS A 175 -0.09 55.67 -25.70
C LYS A 175 -0.70 54.38 -26.24
N LEU A 176 -0.42 54.03 -27.50
CA LEU A 176 -0.81 52.73 -28.07
C LEU A 176 0.00 51.57 -27.48
N LYS A 177 1.30 51.76 -27.14
CA LYS A 177 2.07 50.75 -26.40
C LYS A 177 1.58 50.59 -24.99
N VAL A 178 1.19 51.64 -24.27
CA VAL A 178 0.61 51.48 -22.91
C VAL A 178 -0.71 50.73 -22.98
N ARG A 179 -1.60 51.05 -23.94
CA ARG A 179 -2.86 50.32 -24.14
C ARG A 179 -2.66 48.89 -24.64
N ASN A 180 -1.79 48.68 -25.63
CA ASN A 180 -1.43 47.33 -26.10
C ASN A 180 -0.68 46.54 -25.02
N GLN A 181 0.12 47.18 -24.16
CA GLN A 181 0.73 46.52 -23.00
C GLN A 181 -0.34 46.17 -21.95
N LEU A 182 -1.36 47.00 -21.75
CA LEU A 182 -2.48 46.69 -20.85
C LEU A 182 -3.34 45.56 -21.42
N ASN A 183 -3.68 45.61 -22.70
CA ASN A 183 -4.41 44.54 -23.40
C ASN A 183 -3.59 43.23 -23.43
N ASN A 184 -2.32 43.27 -23.80
CA ASN A 184 -1.46 42.09 -23.76
C ASN A 184 -1.30 41.55 -22.34
N ARG A 185 -1.28 42.42 -21.32
CA ARG A 185 -1.31 41.99 -19.91
C ARG A 185 -2.64 41.34 -19.56
N MET A 186 -3.77 41.92 -19.95
CA MET A 186 -5.09 41.32 -19.72
C MET A 186 -5.23 39.97 -20.45
N GLU A 187 -4.74 39.86 -21.68
CA GLU A 187 -4.76 38.62 -22.45
C GLU A 187 -3.84 37.55 -21.84
N ASN A 188 -2.66 37.95 -21.37
CA ASN A 188 -1.77 37.06 -20.63
C ASN A 188 -2.39 36.61 -19.30
N GLU A 189 -3.02 37.50 -18.54
CA GLU A 189 -3.73 37.11 -17.31
C GLU A 189 -4.92 36.22 -17.60
N SER A 190 -5.65 36.46 -18.70
CA SER A 190 -6.74 35.58 -19.15
C SER A 190 -6.22 34.19 -19.52
N LYS A 191 -5.09 34.09 -20.22
CA LYS A 191 -4.45 32.81 -20.56
C LYS A 191 -3.96 32.08 -19.32
N ILE A 192 -3.32 32.79 -18.39
CA ILE A 192 -2.87 32.20 -17.11
C ILE A 192 -4.08 31.69 -16.31
N ARG A 193 -5.17 32.47 -16.28
CA ARG A 193 -6.42 32.09 -15.64
C ARG A 193 -7.01 30.83 -16.27
N GLU A 194 -7.14 30.78 -17.60
CA GLU A 194 -7.67 29.62 -18.32
C GLU A 194 -6.84 28.35 -18.05
N LEU A 195 -5.51 28.47 -18.06
CA LEU A 195 -4.62 27.36 -17.70
C LEU A 195 -4.84 26.90 -16.25
N LYS A 196 -5.04 27.84 -15.33
CA LYS A 196 -5.30 27.54 -13.91
C LYS A 196 -6.68 26.95 -13.68
N GLU A 197 -7.70 27.42 -14.37
CA GLU A 197 -9.05 26.83 -14.36
C GLU A 197 -9.01 25.39 -14.90
N GLY A 198 -8.25 25.13 -15.97
CA GLY A 198 -8.02 23.77 -16.47
C GLY A 198 -7.28 22.87 -15.47
N GLU A 199 -6.29 23.41 -14.75
CA GLU A 199 -5.59 22.69 -13.68
C GLU A 199 -6.54 22.38 -12.51
N ILE A 200 -7.39 23.33 -12.10
CA ILE A 200 -8.42 23.13 -11.07
C ILE A 200 -9.40 22.06 -11.50
N ALA A 201 -9.94 22.11 -12.72
CA ALA A 201 -10.86 21.09 -13.21
C ALA A 201 -10.24 19.68 -13.16
N ARG A 202 -8.95 19.56 -13.49
CA ARG A 202 -8.23 18.29 -13.34
C ARG A 202 -8.07 17.87 -11.88
N MET A 203 -7.77 18.80 -10.98
CA MET A 203 -7.69 18.53 -9.54
C MET A 203 -9.06 18.17 -8.94
N GLU A 204 -10.15 18.77 -9.42
CA GLU A 204 -11.51 18.45 -8.98
C GLU A 204 -11.90 17.03 -9.40
N GLN A 205 -11.53 16.65 -10.63
CA GLN A 205 -11.69 15.27 -11.09
C GLN A 205 -10.88 14.29 -10.22
N GLU A 206 -9.63 14.63 -9.87
CA GLU A 206 -8.82 13.81 -8.96
C GLU A 206 -9.44 13.72 -7.56
N GLU A 207 -9.98 14.82 -7.02
CA GLU A 207 -10.68 14.84 -5.74
C GLU A 207 -11.90 13.91 -5.76
N LEU A 208 -12.73 13.97 -6.82
CA LEU A 208 -13.89 13.09 -6.99
C LEU A 208 -13.51 11.62 -7.06
N GLU A 209 -12.46 11.28 -7.82
CA GLU A 209 -11.94 9.91 -7.89
C GLU A 209 -11.41 9.42 -6.54
N LEU A 210 -10.73 10.28 -5.78
CA LEU A 210 -10.26 9.96 -4.44
C LEU A 210 -11.42 9.76 -3.47
N ILE A 211 -12.46 10.58 -3.53
CA ILE A 211 -13.68 10.40 -2.72
C ILE A 211 -14.31 9.05 -3.04
N GLN A 212 -14.48 8.71 -4.32
CA GLN A 212 -15.06 7.42 -4.72
C GLN A 212 -14.20 6.25 -4.24
N ARG A 213 -12.88 6.35 -4.35
CA ARG A 213 -11.94 5.34 -3.86
C ARG A 213 -11.97 5.21 -2.33
N LEU A 214 -12.09 6.33 -1.61
CA LEU A 214 -12.20 6.35 -0.16
C LEU A 214 -13.51 5.68 0.28
N GLN A 215 -14.63 5.94 -0.40
CA GLN A 215 -15.90 5.25 -0.14
C GLN A 215 -15.77 3.72 -0.33
N ASN A 216 -15.11 3.29 -1.40
CA ASN A 216 -14.81 1.88 -1.62
C ASN A 216 -13.91 1.31 -0.52
N THR A 217 -12.92 2.08 -0.06
CA THR A 217 -12.03 1.69 1.04
C THR A 217 -12.80 1.56 2.35
N GLN A 218 -13.73 2.47 2.65
CA GLN A 218 -14.62 2.36 3.81
C GLN A 218 -15.52 1.13 3.73
N PHE A 219 -16.00 0.77 2.53
CA PHE A 219 -16.74 -0.49 2.33
C PHE A 219 -15.86 -1.71 2.63
N LEU A 220 -14.62 -1.74 2.11
CA LEU A 220 -13.66 -2.81 2.41
C LEU A 220 -13.31 -2.87 3.90
N GLN A 221 -13.24 -1.73 4.58
CA GLN A 221 -13.02 -1.65 6.01
C GLN A 221 -14.16 -2.28 6.80
N ARG A 222 -15.42 -1.99 6.45
CA ARG A 222 -16.59 -2.65 7.05
C ARG A 222 -16.54 -4.17 6.87
N SER A 223 -16.28 -4.63 5.64
CA SER A 223 -16.14 -6.07 5.35
C SER A 223 -14.99 -6.71 6.15
N ALA A 224 -13.84 -6.05 6.29
CA ALA A 224 -12.74 -6.57 7.11
C ALA A 224 -13.10 -6.65 8.60
N TYR A 225 -13.87 -5.69 9.13
CA TYR A 225 -14.37 -5.75 10.49
C TYR A 225 -15.39 -6.86 10.69
N GLU A 226 -16.30 -7.08 9.72
CA GLU A 226 -17.22 -8.21 9.73
C GLU A 226 -16.47 -9.55 9.75
N ASP A 227 -15.41 -9.70 8.94
CA ASP A 227 -14.56 -10.88 8.94
C ASP A 227 -13.87 -11.11 10.30
N LEU A 228 -13.36 -10.03 10.91
CA LEU A 228 -12.76 -10.09 12.25
C LEU A 228 -13.81 -10.47 13.31
N GLU A 229 -14.99 -9.88 13.25
CA GLU A 229 -16.10 -10.18 14.16
C GLU A 229 -16.52 -11.65 14.01
N ASN A 230 -16.65 -12.15 12.78
CA ASN A 230 -16.93 -13.56 12.51
C ASN A 230 -15.83 -14.48 13.06
N ALA A 231 -14.56 -14.09 12.89
CA ALA A 231 -13.43 -14.83 13.44
C ALA A 231 -13.47 -14.85 14.98
N LEU A 232 -13.82 -13.74 15.64
CA LEU A 232 -13.96 -13.64 17.10
C LEU A 232 -15.18 -14.42 17.62
N ASN A 233 -16.36 -14.21 17.05
CA ASN A 233 -17.63 -14.81 17.47
C ASN A 233 -17.69 -16.32 17.19
N GLY A 234 -17.06 -16.79 16.11
CA GLY A 234 -16.85 -18.22 15.87
C GLY A 234 -16.00 -18.89 16.96
N GLY A 235 -15.27 -18.12 17.76
CA GLY A 235 -14.53 -18.62 18.93
C GLY A 235 -15.43 -18.78 20.14
N ASN A 236 -16.37 -17.85 20.34
CA ASN A 236 -17.25 -17.84 21.50
C ASN A 236 -18.31 -18.96 21.46
N LYS A 237 -18.79 -19.35 20.28
CA LYS A 237 -19.77 -20.46 20.13
C LYS A 237 -19.18 -21.86 20.37
N MET A 238 -17.87 -22.04 20.29
CA MET A 238 -17.21 -23.34 20.48
C MET A 238 -16.98 -23.72 21.96
N TYR A 239 -17.01 -22.76 22.88
CA TYR A 239 -16.80 -23.01 24.32
C TYR A 239 -18.09 -22.96 25.16
N SER A 240 -19.25 -22.74 24.52
CA SER A 240 -20.54 -22.56 25.21
C SER A 240 -21.47 -23.78 25.11
N ARG A 241 -20.93 -24.98 24.87
CA ARG A 241 -21.65 -26.25 24.88
C ARG A 241 -20.99 -27.27 25.77
#